data_AF-A0A3L7RKT5-F1
#
_entry.id   AF-A0A3L7RKT5-F1
#
_cell.length_a   1.000
_cell.length_b   1.000
_cell.length_c   1.000
_cell.angle_alpha   90.00
_cell.angle_beta   90.00
_cell.angle_gamma   90.00
#
_symmetry.space_group_name_H-M   'P 1'
#
loop_
_entity.id
_entity.type
_entity.pdbx_description
1 polymer ?
#
loop_
_entity_poly.entity_id
_entity_poly.type
_entity_poly.pdbx_seq_one_letter_code
_entity_poly.pdbx_strand_id
1 'polypeptide(L)'
;MIDTDRFITLDDLVESVPEVLVREAEQKMSSAQSAVEEVNYSIKDPLSMSKELSKAQRIRLFMDSNPEARNRDVVEALQQFSITAADVANVKSIAKRQGKSISQSVKRSETPAPSAPKKAAPSGTSLTSPGSSISLPELEAGVAFVKTAGSIMRAKHLLIIIEQIKAC
;
A
#
# COMPACT_ATOMS: atom_id res chain seq x y z
N MET A 1 26.84 38.88 -31.18
CA MET A 1 25.54 39.13 -30.53
C MET A 1 24.76 37.84 -30.65
N ILE A 2 24.48 37.16 -29.53
CA ILE A 2 23.72 35.90 -29.51
C ILE A 2 22.30 36.32 -29.14
N ASP A 3 21.35 36.12 -30.05
CA ASP A 3 19.94 36.47 -29.84
C ASP A 3 19.36 35.59 -28.73
N THR A 4 19.19 36.17 -27.53
CA THR A 4 18.69 35.47 -26.33
C THR A 4 17.16 35.44 -26.22
N ASP A 5 16.42 35.95 -27.21
CA ASP A 5 14.94 36.05 -27.19
C ASP A 5 14.24 35.03 -28.11
N ARG A 6 14.80 33.82 -28.27
CA ARG A 6 14.05 32.69 -28.83
C ARG A 6 13.51 31.82 -27.70
N PHE A 7 12.21 31.93 -27.43
CA PHE A 7 11.48 30.95 -26.64
C PHE A 7 11.45 29.64 -27.43
N ILE A 8 12.31 28.69 -27.04
CA ILE A 8 12.28 27.33 -27.57
C ILE A 8 11.10 26.62 -26.90
N THR A 9 10.09 26.26 -27.68
CA THR A 9 8.95 25.50 -27.17
C THR A 9 9.34 24.05 -26.94
N LEU A 10 8.61 23.33 -26.07
CA LEU A 10 8.84 21.89 -25.88
C LEU A 10 8.70 21.12 -27.21
N ASP A 11 7.83 21.60 -28.10
CA ASP A 11 7.63 21.03 -29.44
C ASP A 11 8.86 21.25 -30.35
N ASP A 12 9.47 22.44 -30.34
CA ASP A 12 10.74 22.69 -31.08
C ASP A 12 11.86 21.76 -30.60
N LEU A 13 11.89 21.47 -29.29
CA LEU A 13 12.89 20.59 -28.72
C LEU A 13 12.69 19.13 -29.16
N VAL A 14 11.44 18.68 -29.30
CA VAL A 14 11.07 17.35 -29.79
C VAL A 14 11.42 17.19 -31.27
N GLU A 15 11.19 18.22 -32.10
CA GLU A 15 11.59 18.21 -33.52
C GLU A 15 13.11 18.29 -33.71
N SER A 16 13.83 18.91 -32.76
CA SER A 16 15.30 19.00 -32.82
C SER A 16 16.03 17.72 -32.41
N VAL A 17 15.31 16.70 -31.90
CA VAL A 17 15.94 15.44 -31.50
C VAL A 17 16.34 14.66 -32.75
N PRO A 18 17.63 14.38 -32.95
CA PRO A 18 18.08 13.53 -34.05
C PRO A 18 17.38 12.18 -33.99
N GLU A 19 16.78 11.73 -35.10
CA GLU A 19 16.06 10.44 -35.18
C GLU A 19 16.90 9.25 -34.70
N VAL A 20 18.23 9.36 -34.77
CA VAL A 20 19.18 8.34 -34.28
C VAL A 20 19.03 8.12 -32.76
N LEU A 21 18.83 9.19 -31.98
CA LEU A 21 18.65 9.09 -30.54
C LEU A 21 17.27 8.54 -30.18
N VAL A 22 16.24 8.83 -31.00
CA VAL A 22 14.91 8.25 -30.84
C VAL A 22 14.97 6.74 -31.08
N ARG A 23 15.63 6.30 -32.16
CA ARG A 23 15.83 4.87 -32.45
C ARG A 23 16.69 4.18 -31.40
N GLU A 24 17.73 4.82 -30.88
CA GLU A 24 18.56 4.26 -29.81
C GLU A 24 17.76 4.13 -28.50
N ALA A 25 16.88 5.10 -28.19
CA ALA A 25 15.98 5.04 -27.05
C ALA A 25 14.91 3.94 -27.21
N GLU A 26 14.33 3.79 -28.41
CA GLU A 26 13.39 2.72 -28.73
C GLU A 26 14.05 1.34 -28.65
N GLN A 27 15.29 1.20 -29.14
CA GLN A 27 16.04 -0.04 -29.08
C GLN A 27 16.46 -0.38 -27.64
N LYS A 28 16.79 0.63 -26.82
CA LYS A 28 17.03 0.46 -25.37
C LYS A 28 15.75 0.13 -24.61
N MET A 29 14.59 0.68 -24.99
CA MET A 29 13.30 0.31 -24.40
C MET A 29 12.87 -1.11 -24.80
N SER A 30 13.09 -1.52 -26.06
CA SER A 30 12.82 -2.89 -26.51
C SER A 30 13.76 -3.90 -25.86
N SER A 31 15.05 -3.57 -25.70
CA SER A 31 16.01 -4.40 -24.95
C SER A 31 15.68 -4.43 -23.45
N ALA A 32 15.22 -3.33 -22.86
CA ALA A 32 14.74 -3.30 -21.48
C ALA A 32 13.43 -4.09 -21.31
N GLN A 33 12.51 -4.09 -22.28
CA GLN A 33 11.32 -4.93 -22.25
C GLN A 33 11.67 -6.42 -22.35
N SER A 34 12.67 -6.78 -23.16
CA SER A 34 13.14 -8.16 -23.29
C SER A 34 13.96 -8.63 -22.06
N ALA A 35 14.74 -7.74 -21.44
CA ALA A 35 15.41 -8.01 -20.16
C ALA A 35 14.45 -8.03 -18.95
N VAL A 36 13.33 -7.30 -19.03
CA VAL A 36 12.23 -7.44 -18.07
C VAL A 36 11.49 -8.76 -18.31
N GLU A 37 11.42 -9.29 -19.53
CA GLU A 37 10.80 -10.59 -19.83
C GLU A 37 11.58 -11.80 -19.30
N GLU A 38 12.92 -11.78 -19.27
CA GLU A 38 13.67 -12.89 -18.64
C GLU A 38 13.64 -12.87 -17.10
N VAL A 39 13.33 -11.73 -16.47
CA VAL A 39 12.99 -11.68 -15.03
C VAL A 39 11.49 -11.96 -14.79
N ASN A 40 10.67 -11.95 -15.85
CA ASN A 40 9.23 -12.20 -15.79
C ASN A 40 8.82 -13.67 -16.01
N TYR A 41 9.74 -14.60 -16.18
CA TYR A 41 9.44 -16.04 -16.17
C TYR A 41 9.26 -16.64 -14.75
N SER A 42 9.04 -15.80 -13.74
CA SER A 42 8.53 -16.23 -12.42
C SER A 42 7.16 -15.61 -12.07
N ILE A 43 6.54 -14.88 -13.00
CA ILE A 43 5.24 -14.25 -12.79
C ILE A 43 4.41 -14.36 -14.07
N LYS A 44 3.90 -15.56 -14.36
CA LYS A 44 2.61 -15.81 -15.05
C LYS A 44 2.39 -17.31 -15.25
N ASP A 45 1.87 -17.93 -14.20
CA ASP A 45 0.79 -18.91 -14.36
C ASP A 45 -0.39 -18.42 -13.52
N PRO A 46 -1.33 -17.65 -14.08
CA PRO A 46 -2.50 -17.15 -13.36
C PRO A 46 -3.57 -18.23 -13.11
N LEU A 47 -3.23 -19.52 -13.25
CA LEU A 47 -4.12 -20.66 -13.01
C LEU A 47 -3.59 -21.65 -11.96
N SER A 48 -2.40 -21.42 -11.36
CA SER A 48 -1.74 -22.38 -10.46
C SER A 48 -1.32 -21.81 -9.08
N MET A 49 -2.01 -20.78 -8.59
CA MET A 49 -1.92 -20.34 -7.18
C MET A 49 -3.26 -20.46 -6.44
N SER A 50 -4.00 -21.51 -6.76
CA SER A 50 -4.97 -22.17 -5.85
C SER A 50 -4.24 -22.89 -4.72
N LYS A 51 -3.17 -22.29 -4.18
CA LYS A 51 -2.35 -22.82 -3.09
C LYS A 51 -3.02 -22.43 -1.79
N GLU A 52 -3.98 -23.25 -1.40
CA GLU A 52 -4.42 -23.46 -0.02
C GLU A 52 -4.51 -22.21 0.86
N LEU A 53 -5.73 -21.66 0.99
CA LEU A 53 -6.06 -20.64 1.99
C LEU A 53 -5.37 -20.95 3.33
N SER A 54 -4.65 -19.96 3.88
CA SER A 54 -4.00 -20.09 5.19
C SER A 54 -5.00 -20.58 6.24
N LYS A 55 -4.57 -21.42 7.21
CA LYS A 55 -5.45 -21.99 8.25
C LYS A 55 -6.33 -20.93 8.91
N ALA A 56 -5.74 -19.79 9.27
CA ALA A 56 -6.47 -18.67 9.88
C ALA A 56 -7.50 -18.03 8.93
N GLN A 57 -7.19 -18.00 7.63
CA GLN A 57 -8.09 -17.45 6.61
C GLN A 57 -9.26 -18.40 6.32
N ARG A 58 -9.02 -19.72 6.30
CA ARG A 58 -10.10 -20.72 6.22
C ARG A 58 -11.06 -20.60 7.41
N ILE A 59 -10.53 -20.46 8.63
CA ILE A 59 -11.35 -20.27 9.84
C ILE A 59 -12.19 -18.99 9.73
N ARG A 60 -11.60 -17.86 9.32
CA ARG A 60 -12.34 -16.59 9.15
C ARG A 60 -13.45 -16.73 8.13
N LEU A 61 -13.17 -17.25 6.94
CA LEU A 61 -14.17 -17.45 5.89
C LEU A 61 -15.30 -18.37 6.34
N PHE A 62 -14.98 -19.44 7.07
CA PHE A 62 -15.99 -20.35 7.58
C PHE A 62 -16.86 -19.70 8.66
N MET A 63 -16.26 -18.92 9.56
CA MET A 63 -16.98 -18.17 10.60
C MET A 63 -17.80 -17.00 10.04
N ASP A 64 -17.35 -16.37 8.96
CA ASP A 64 -18.07 -15.29 8.28
C ASP A 64 -19.30 -15.85 7.55
N SER A 65 -19.17 -17.01 6.90
CA SER A 65 -20.29 -17.72 6.28
C SER A 65 -21.23 -18.37 7.30
N ASN A 66 -20.73 -18.72 8.50
CA ASN A 66 -21.49 -19.37 9.56
C ASN A 66 -21.25 -18.69 10.92
N PRO A 67 -21.88 -17.52 11.18
CA PRO A 67 -21.65 -16.74 12.39
C PRO A 67 -22.13 -17.42 13.68
N GLU A 68 -23.05 -18.39 13.56
CA GLU A 68 -23.60 -19.14 14.70
C GLU A 68 -22.83 -20.43 15.02
N ALA A 69 -21.87 -20.84 14.18
CA ALA A 69 -21.14 -22.09 14.36
C ALA A 69 -20.39 -22.12 15.70
N ARG A 70 -20.52 -23.23 16.43
CA ARG A 70 -19.74 -23.45 17.65
C ARG A 70 -18.32 -23.84 17.26
N ASN A 71 -17.36 -23.63 18.17
CA ASN A 71 -15.96 -23.96 17.91
C ASN A 71 -15.77 -25.43 17.47
N ARG A 72 -16.59 -26.34 17.98
CA ARG A 72 -16.59 -27.76 17.60
C ARG A 72 -16.93 -27.95 16.12
N ASP A 73 -17.97 -27.26 15.64
CA ASP A 73 -18.47 -27.40 14.27
C ASP A 73 -17.46 -26.83 13.26
N VAL A 74 -16.77 -25.74 13.62
CA VAL A 74 -15.68 -25.17 12.81
C VAL A 74 -14.50 -26.15 12.69
N VAL A 75 -14.15 -26.82 13.79
CA VAL A 75 -13.07 -27.82 13.79
C VAL A 75 -13.45 -29.06 13.00
N GLU A 76 -14.70 -29.52 13.11
CA GLU A 76 -15.22 -30.66 12.35
C GLU A 76 -15.24 -30.36 10.84
N ALA A 77 -15.73 -29.19 10.45
CA ALA A 77 -15.75 -28.76 9.05
C ALA A 77 -14.36 -28.53 8.44
N LEU A 78 -13.38 -28.12 9.26
CA LEU A 78 -12.02 -27.81 8.81
C LEU A 78 -10.97 -28.84 9.26
N GLN A 79 -11.41 -30.05 9.63
CA GLN A 79 -10.53 -31.12 10.13
C GLN A 79 -9.49 -31.54 9.09
N GLN A 80 -9.86 -31.51 7.80
CA GLN A 80 -8.99 -31.83 6.66
C GLN A 80 -7.73 -30.95 6.60
N PHE A 81 -7.76 -29.77 7.21
CA PHE A 81 -6.65 -28.81 7.21
C PHE A 81 -5.87 -28.78 8.53
N SER A 82 -6.08 -29.78 9.38
CA SER A 82 -5.44 -29.92 10.71
C SER A 82 -5.59 -28.63 11.54
N ILE A 83 -6.82 -28.12 11.60
CA ILE A 83 -7.19 -26.96 12.43
C ILE A 83 -7.65 -27.47 13.80
N THR A 84 -7.14 -26.84 14.86
CA THR A 84 -7.45 -27.21 16.24
C THR A 84 -8.44 -26.22 16.87
N ALA A 85 -9.07 -26.63 17.98
CA ALA A 85 -9.95 -25.74 18.75
C ALA A 85 -9.22 -24.49 19.28
N ALA A 86 -7.91 -24.60 19.54
CA ALA A 86 -7.07 -23.48 19.96
C ALA A 86 -6.92 -22.44 18.84
N ASP A 87 -6.74 -22.89 17.59
CA ASP A 87 -6.64 -22.00 16.43
C ASP A 87 -7.93 -21.20 16.23
N VAL A 88 -9.09 -21.86 16.34
CA VAL A 88 -10.41 -21.21 16.24
C VAL A 88 -10.61 -20.18 17.35
N ALA A 89 -10.25 -20.52 18.59
CA ALA A 89 -10.35 -19.60 19.74
C ALA A 89 -9.43 -18.38 19.57
N ASN A 90 -8.21 -18.59 19.09
CA ASN A 90 -7.25 -17.51 18.81
C ASN A 90 -7.77 -16.57 17.72
N VAL A 91 -8.26 -17.11 16.60
CA VAL A 91 -8.83 -16.32 15.51
C VAL A 91 -10.05 -15.53 15.99
N LYS A 92 -10.95 -16.14 16.77
CA LYS A 92 -12.13 -15.47 17.34
C LYS A 92 -11.75 -14.36 18.33
N SER A 93 -10.74 -14.59 19.17
CA SER A 93 -10.22 -13.59 20.12
C SER A 93 -9.56 -12.41 19.39
N ILE A 94 -8.81 -12.68 18.33
CA ILE A 94 -8.20 -11.64 17.48
C ILE A 94 -9.30 -10.83 16.77
N ALA A 95 -10.29 -11.49 16.17
CA ALA A 95 -11.42 -10.82 15.50
C ALA A 95 -12.20 -9.90 16.46
N LYS A 96 -12.47 -10.38 17.69
CA LYS A 96 -13.12 -9.58 18.74
C LYS A 96 -12.29 -8.37 19.15
N ARG A 97 -10.97 -8.51 19.32
CA ARG A 97 -10.07 -7.39 19.67
C ARG A 97 -9.96 -6.34 18.57
N GLN A 98 -10.06 -6.74 17.32
CA GLN A 98 -9.97 -5.83 16.18
C GLN A 98 -11.26 -5.02 15.95
N GLY A 99 -12.25 -5.09 16.86
CA GLY A 99 -13.52 -4.37 16.72
C GLY A 99 -14.37 -4.84 15.54
N LYS A 100 -13.89 -5.86 14.81
CA LYS A 100 -14.59 -6.51 13.71
C LYS A 100 -15.45 -7.61 14.31
N SER A 101 -16.43 -7.20 15.12
CA SER A 101 -17.56 -8.08 15.36
C SER A 101 -18.17 -8.39 14.01
N ILE A 102 -18.23 -9.67 13.65
CA ILE A 102 -18.79 -10.22 12.40
C ILE A 102 -20.27 -9.75 12.19
N SER A 103 -20.87 -9.10 13.19
CA SER A 103 -22.27 -8.70 13.22
C SER A 103 -22.55 -7.19 13.17
N GLN A 104 -21.58 -6.31 12.85
CA GLN A 104 -21.86 -4.86 12.77
C GLN A 104 -21.12 -4.17 11.61
N SER A 105 -21.54 -4.41 10.37
CA SER A 105 -21.24 -3.49 9.26
C SER A 105 -22.45 -3.14 8.40
N VAL A 106 -23.66 -3.55 8.80
CA VAL A 106 -24.90 -3.21 8.09
C VAL A 106 -25.79 -2.40 9.04
N LYS A 107 -26.02 -1.13 8.69
CA LYS A 107 -26.86 -0.09 9.33
C LYS A 107 -26.13 0.96 10.18
N ARG A 108 -25.64 2.02 9.51
CA ARG A 108 -26.13 3.40 9.74
C ARG A 108 -25.50 4.37 8.74
N SER A 109 -26.19 4.55 7.62
CA SER A 109 -26.27 5.83 6.92
C SER A 109 -27.50 6.56 7.44
N GLU A 110 -27.31 7.75 8.03
CA GLU A 110 -28.12 8.97 7.80
C GLU A 110 -27.80 10.05 8.86
N THR A 111 -27.36 11.19 8.35
CA THR A 111 -27.01 12.51 8.92
C THR A 111 -28.25 13.23 9.54
N PRO A 112 -28.16 14.40 10.26
CA PRO A 112 -27.31 15.58 10.00
C PRO A 112 -26.73 16.35 11.23
N ALA A 113 -25.83 17.30 10.91
CA ALA A 113 -25.18 18.35 11.74
C ALA A 113 -26.21 19.36 12.36
N PRO A 114 -25.89 20.38 13.21
CA PRO A 114 -24.64 21.19 13.27
C PRO A 114 -24.18 21.74 14.65
N SER A 115 -22.90 22.13 14.79
CA SER A 115 -22.47 23.34 15.54
C SER A 115 -20.94 23.60 15.45
N ALA A 116 -20.60 24.59 14.60
CA ALA A 116 -19.64 25.70 14.75
C ALA A 116 -18.19 25.54 15.29
N PRO A 117 -17.25 26.44 14.88
CA PRO A 117 -15.80 26.19 14.83
C PRO A 117 -14.98 26.95 15.88
N LYS A 118 -13.81 26.41 16.29
CA LYS A 118 -12.68 27.16 16.88
C LYS A 118 -11.38 26.49 16.44
N LYS A 119 -10.63 27.09 15.50
CA LYS A 119 -9.54 28.08 15.67
C LYS A 119 -8.18 27.39 15.85
N ALA A 120 -7.23 27.87 15.06
CA ALA A 120 -5.98 27.24 14.63
C ALA A 120 -4.85 27.16 15.68
N ALA A 121 -4.02 26.10 15.53
CA ALA A 121 -2.54 26.04 15.54
C ALA A 121 -1.76 26.37 16.83
N PRO A 122 -0.44 26.05 16.91
CA PRO A 122 0.33 24.89 16.44
C PRO A 122 1.24 24.30 17.58
N SER A 123 2.11 23.35 17.23
CA SER A 123 3.36 23.00 17.92
C SER A 123 3.30 21.98 19.07
N GLY A 124 3.67 20.75 18.69
CA GLY A 124 4.12 19.71 19.61
C GLY A 124 4.86 18.66 18.81
N THR A 125 6.08 18.99 18.37
CA THR A 125 7.04 18.03 17.80
C THR A 125 7.42 17.05 18.90
N SER A 126 6.64 15.98 19.05
CA SER A 126 7.01 14.85 19.89
C SER A 126 8.17 14.13 19.23
N LEU A 127 9.38 14.48 19.65
CA LEU A 127 10.59 13.68 19.47
C LEU A 127 10.39 12.38 20.28
N THR A 128 9.75 11.39 19.68
CA THR A 128 9.64 10.04 20.24
C THR A 128 10.96 9.30 19.99
N SER A 129 11.67 9.12 21.10
CA SER A 129 12.80 8.22 21.36
C SER A 129 12.68 6.86 20.63
N PRO A 130 13.79 6.24 20.18
CA PRO A 130 13.76 5.01 19.40
C PRO A 130 13.33 3.82 20.24
N GLY A 131 12.03 3.51 20.16
CA GLY A 131 11.39 2.40 20.84
C GLY A 131 10.24 1.82 20.00
N SER A 132 10.56 1.45 18.75
CA SER A 132 9.88 0.48 17.87
C SER A 132 8.36 0.29 17.94
N SER A 133 7.59 1.37 18.07
CA SER A 133 6.16 1.35 17.74
C SER A 133 5.83 2.57 16.91
N ILE A 134 5.74 2.36 15.59
CA ILE A 134 5.25 3.38 14.67
C ILE A 134 3.76 3.53 14.93
N SER A 135 3.33 4.72 15.33
CA SER A 135 1.94 5.00 15.62
C SER A 135 1.14 5.17 14.32
N LEU A 136 -0.16 4.87 14.36
CA LEU A 136 -1.04 5.04 13.19
C LEU A 136 -0.99 6.47 12.59
N PRO A 137 -0.95 7.56 13.40
CA PRO A 137 -0.79 8.91 12.87
C PRO A 137 0.51 9.13 12.10
N GLU A 138 1.62 8.51 12.51
CA GLU A 138 2.91 8.62 11.80
C GLU A 138 2.87 7.89 10.46
N LEU A 139 2.18 6.74 10.41
CA LEU A 139 1.93 6.02 9.16
C LEU A 139 1.09 6.84 8.19
N GLU A 140 0.02 7.47 8.68
CA GLU A 140 -0.83 8.35 7.88
C GLU A 140 -0.05 9.56 7.34
N ALA A 141 0.79 10.17 8.17
CA ALA A 141 1.69 11.25 7.76
C ALA A 141 2.69 10.78 6.69
N GLY A 142 3.27 9.59 6.84
CA GLY A 142 4.16 8.99 5.84
C GLY A 142 3.45 8.75 4.50
N VAL A 143 2.21 8.25 4.53
CA VAL A 143 1.39 8.06 3.33
C VAL A 143 1.05 9.39 2.66
N ALA A 144 0.70 10.42 3.43
CA ALA A 144 0.44 11.76 2.91
C ALA A 144 1.68 12.38 2.24
N PHE A 145 2.86 12.17 2.83
CA PHE A 145 4.14 12.61 2.28
C PHE A 145 4.42 11.93 0.93
N VAL A 146 4.28 10.59 0.85
CA VAL A 146 4.49 9.84 -0.39
C VAL A 146 3.50 10.28 -1.49
N LYS A 147 2.24 10.53 -1.13
CA LYS A 147 1.23 11.06 -2.07
C LYS A 147 1.63 12.42 -2.61
N THR A 148 2.13 13.31 -1.76
CA THR A 148 2.59 14.66 -2.15
C THR A 148 3.81 14.59 -3.06
N ALA A 149 4.74 13.66 -2.79
CA ALA A 149 5.90 13.43 -3.64
C ALA A 149 5.53 12.83 -5.01
N GLY A 150 4.35 12.19 -5.12
CA GLY A 150 3.84 11.55 -6.34
C GLY A 150 4.40 10.14 -6.61
N SER A 151 5.46 9.73 -5.91
CA SER A 151 6.02 8.38 -5.99
C SER A 151 6.86 8.06 -4.74
N ILE A 152 6.88 6.79 -4.35
CA ILE A 152 7.73 6.29 -3.26
C ILE A 152 9.22 6.54 -3.55
N MET A 153 9.64 6.38 -4.81
CA MET A 153 11.03 6.59 -5.19
C MET A 153 11.45 8.05 -5.04
N ARG A 154 10.57 8.99 -5.41
CA ARG A 154 10.80 10.43 -5.25
C ARG A 154 10.82 10.85 -3.79
N ALA A 155 9.93 10.26 -2.97
CA ALA A 155 9.94 10.46 -1.52
C ALA A 155 11.27 10.01 -0.88
N LYS A 156 11.81 8.85 -1.29
CA LYS A 156 13.12 8.37 -0.83
C LYS A 156 14.26 9.32 -1.21
N HIS A 157 14.30 9.77 -2.47
CA HIS A 157 15.32 10.71 -2.93
C HIS A 157 15.27 12.03 -2.14
N LEU A 158 14.07 12.55 -1.85
CA LEU A 158 13.91 13.75 -1.02
C LEU A 158 14.46 13.56 0.40
N LEU A 159 14.22 12.41 1.02
CA LEU A 159 14.76 12.13 2.36
C LEU A 159 16.30 12.12 2.36
N ILE A 160 16.93 11.53 1.34
CA ILE A 160 18.40 11.52 1.18
C ILE A 160 18.93 12.96 1.03
N ILE A 161 18.28 13.80 0.22
CA ILE A 161 18.68 15.20 0.03
C ILE A 161 18.57 15.98 1.35
N ILE A 162 17.47 15.79 2.09
CA ILE A 162 17.26 16.44 3.39
C ILE A 162 18.34 16.01 4.38
N GLU A 163 18.71 14.73 4.39
CA GLU A 163 19.79 14.21 5.25
C GLU A 163 21.15 14.84 4.90
N GLN A 164 21.47 14.98 3.61
CA GLN A 164 22.69 15.67 3.16
C GLN A 164 22.72 17.14 3.58
N ILE A 165 21.60 17.87 3.48
CA ILE A 165 21.52 19.26 3.92
C ILE A 165 21.74 19.39 5.42
N LYS A 166 21.24 18.44 6.23
CA LYS A 166 21.43 18.45 7.68
C LYS A 166 22.83 18.04 8.12
N ALA A 167 23.58 17.37 7.26
CA ALA A 167 24.96 16.96 7.50
C ALA A 167 25.99 18.04 7.13
N CYS A 168 25.58 19.06 6.37
CA CYS A 168 26.31 20.32 6.17
C CYS A 168 26.05 21.30 7.30
#